data_AF-A0A962FU01-F1
#
_entry.id   AF-A0A962FU01-F1
#
_cell.length_a   1.000
_cell.length_b   1.000
_cell.length_c   1.000
_cell.angle_alpha   90.00
_cell.angle_beta   90.00
_cell.angle_gamma   90.00
#
_symmetry.space_group_name_H-M   'P 1'
#
loop_
_entity.id
_entity.type
_entity.pdbx_description
1 polymer ?
#
loop_
_entity_poly.entity_id
_entity_poly.type
_entity_poly.pdbx_seq_one_letter_code
_entity_poly.pdbx_strand_id
1 'polypeptide(L)'
;MKINSFPTIKAVATFLLISAGSIFCSISSNAEVVEIEKERLFGFPSTDEDVGLSFLKMAGLETPEFDKIIVRTEKYKALMPFEKQAFLKEEVPRLYNKYMALDPKREGLLIRVSVKLFFANANGAAPAKLQVFFPAEGMIYFPYMYAGIPIAVIPNGIENFTEIILTEEEATIAMSTMDQTPEATLVLDLKPISADAKKPMILDGEKQFPLLCEIGYIGLHNSGTDQIWAWGTQGNMTEGRKDPLIEILKPQTMGSF
;
A
#
# COMPACT_ATOMS: atom_id res chain seq x y z
N MET A 1 -44.96 46.92 59.85
CA MET A 1 -44.67 48.24 60.46
C MET A 1 -43.40 48.10 61.30
N LYS A 2 -42.45 49.04 61.17
CA LYS A 2 -41.08 49.12 61.76
C LYS A 2 -40.04 48.18 61.10
N ILE A 3 -39.07 48.62 60.29
CA ILE A 3 -38.04 49.69 60.29
C ILE A 3 -36.75 49.29 61.04
N ASN A 4 -35.64 49.33 60.29
CA ASN A 4 -34.20 49.44 60.64
C ASN A 4 -33.54 48.19 61.27
N SER A 5 -32.28 47.83 61.00
CA SER A 5 -31.09 48.60 60.56
C SER A 5 -29.99 47.65 60.01
N PHE A 6 -29.19 48.15 59.07
CA PHE A 6 -27.87 47.60 58.68
C PHE A 6 -26.87 47.58 59.85
N PRO A 7 -25.83 46.71 59.78
CA PRO A 7 -24.49 47.24 59.56
C PRO A 7 -23.57 46.38 58.64
N THR A 8 -23.02 47.09 57.66
CA THR A 8 -21.61 47.17 57.19
C THR A 8 -20.48 46.22 57.67
N ILE A 9 -19.64 45.87 56.67
CA ILE A 9 -18.15 45.68 56.69
C ILE A 9 -17.69 44.29 57.21
N LYS A 10 -17.01 43.42 56.45
CA LYS A 10 -15.70 43.58 55.79
C LYS A 10 -15.59 42.71 54.52
N ALA A 11 -15.14 43.32 53.43
CA ALA A 11 -14.56 42.63 52.29
C ALA A 11 -13.19 42.05 52.69
N VAL A 12 -12.99 40.76 52.44
CA VAL A 12 -11.65 40.16 52.37
C VAL A 12 -11.53 39.56 50.97
N ALA A 13 -10.82 40.28 50.12
CA ALA A 13 -10.43 39.83 48.80
C ALA A 13 -9.29 38.82 48.97
N THR A 14 -9.59 37.53 48.81
CA THR A 14 -8.57 36.49 48.69
C THR A 14 -8.25 36.34 47.20
N PHE A 15 -7.22 37.07 46.76
CA PHE A 15 -6.55 36.85 45.48
C PHE A 15 -5.78 35.52 45.59
N LEU A 16 -6.35 34.46 45.04
CA LEU A 16 -5.63 33.20 44.81
C LEU A 16 -4.97 33.30 43.43
N LEU A 17 -3.71 33.73 43.43
CA LEU A 17 -2.79 33.62 42.30
C LEU A 17 -2.48 32.13 42.09
N ILE A 18 -3.26 31.46 41.23
CA ILE A 18 -2.86 30.18 40.66
C ILE A 18 -1.87 30.52 39.55
N SER A 19 -0.58 30.47 39.89
CA SER A 19 0.49 30.41 38.91
C SER A 19 0.32 29.12 38.10
N ALA A 20 -0.34 29.23 36.95
CA ALA A 20 -0.32 28.21 35.91
C ALA A 20 1.11 28.12 35.37
N GLY A 21 1.94 27.33 36.07
CA GLY A 21 3.20 26.84 35.53
C GLY A 21 2.85 25.88 34.41
N SER A 22 2.81 26.38 33.18
CA SER A 22 2.80 25.57 31.98
C SER A 22 4.14 24.82 31.91
N ILE A 23 4.17 23.62 32.49
CA ILE A 23 5.20 22.63 32.22
C ILE A 23 4.99 22.25 30.75
N PHE A 24 5.71 22.94 29.86
CA PHE A 24 5.98 22.43 28.53
C PHE A 24 6.83 21.18 28.71
N CYS A 25 6.18 20.03 28.80
CA CYS A 25 6.82 18.77 28.48
C CYS A 25 7.08 18.84 26.97
N SER A 26 8.29 19.24 26.58
CA SER A 26 8.79 18.98 25.24
C SER A 26 8.87 17.47 25.09
N ILE A 27 7.80 16.86 24.57
CA ILE A 27 7.84 15.51 24.05
C ILE A 27 8.71 15.62 22.80
N SER A 28 10.02 15.46 22.97
CA SER A 28 10.92 15.23 21.85
C SER A 28 10.54 13.86 21.29
N SER A 29 9.64 13.84 20.31
CA SER A 29 9.56 12.70 19.40
C SER A 29 10.86 12.72 18.62
N ASN A 30 11.87 12.02 19.13
CA ASN A 30 13.06 11.75 18.35
C ASN A 30 12.58 10.98 17.12
N ALA A 31 12.59 11.64 15.96
CA ALA A 31 12.53 10.96 14.69
C ALA A 31 13.78 10.07 14.64
N GLU A 32 13.56 8.77 14.79
CA GLU A 32 14.61 7.79 14.66
C GLU A 32 14.89 7.63 13.17
N VAL A 33 16.13 7.93 12.77
CA VAL A 33 16.60 7.76 11.40
C VAL A 33 16.44 6.29 11.04
N VAL A 34 15.53 6.06 10.10
CA VAL A 34 15.03 4.76 9.67
C VAL A 34 16.13 3.95 8.99
N GLU A 35 16.37 2.73 9.46
CA GLU A 35 17.20 1.76 8.73
C GLU A 35 16.47 1.35 7.44
N ILE A 36 17.08 1.62 6.28
CA ILE A 36 16.49 1.37 4.97
C ILE A 36 16.43 -0.15 4.74
N GLU A 37 15.22 -0.73 4.68
CA GLU A 37 15.01 -2.16 4.42
C GLU A 37 15.31 -2.53 2.96
N LYS A 38 16.59 -2.68 2.61
CA LYS A 38 17.02 -3.15 1.28
C LYS A 38 16.48 -4.53 0.91
N GLU A 39 16.13 -5.34 1.90
CA GLU A 39 15.70 -6.73 1.69
C GLU A 39 14.35 -6.85 0.97
N ARG A 40 13.46 -5.87 1.13
CA ARG A 40 12.18 -5.80 0.41
C ARG A 40 12.35 -5.53 -1.09
N LEU A 41 13.45 -4.86 -1.47
CA LEU A 41 13.83 -4.65 -2.88
C LEU A 41 14.35 -5.92 -3.55
N PHE A 42 14.71 -6.94 -2.79
CA PHE A 42 15.21 -8.22 -3.34
C PHE A 42 14.16 -9.32 -3.40
N GLY A 43 12.94 -9.10 -2.89
CA GLY A 43 11.81 -10.00 -3.18
C GLY A 43 11.58 -10.11 -4.70
N PHE A 44 11.03 -11.21 -5.21
CA PHE A 44 10.61 -11.25 -6.61
C PHE A 44 9.21 -10.65 -6.74
N PRO A 45 8.95 -9.78 -7.73
CA PRO A 45 7.59 -9.31 -7.98
C PRO A 45 6.69 -10.50 -8.29
N SER A 46 5.44 -10.42 -7.83
CA SER A 46 4.43 -11.46 -8.06
C SER A 46 4.20 -11.65 -9.56
N THR A 47 4.19 -12.92 -9.97
CA THR A 47 3.93 -13.33 -11.35
C THR A 47 2.43 -13.39 -11.65
N ASP A 48 2.06 -13.50 -12.93
CA ASP A 48 0.67 -13.79 -13.33
C ASP A 48 0.11 -15.05 -12.64
N GLU A 49 0.96 -16.06 -12.38
CA GLU A 49 0.54 -17.26 -11.64
C GLU A 49 0.22 -16.95 -10.18
N ASP A 50 1.05 -16.15 -9.51
CA ASP A 50 0.83 -15.81 -8.09
C ASP A 50 -0.45 -14.97 -7.92
N VAL A 51 -0.67 -14.00 -8.81
CA VAL A 51 -1.89 -13.17 -8.85
C VAL A 51 -3.10 -14.01 -9.22
N GLY A 52 -2.99 -14.87 -10.23
CA GLY A 52 -4.06 -15.74 -10.69
C GLY A 52 -4.52 -16.74 -9.64
N LEU A 53 -3.59 -17.42 -8.96
CA LEU A 53 -3.91 -18.34 -7.88
C LEU A 53 -4.50 -17.59 -6.67
N SER A 54 -3.96 -16.42 -6.34
CA SER A 54 -4.54 -15.56 -5.30
C SER A 54 -5.99 -15.17 -5.64
N PHE A 55 -6.24 -14.74 -6.88
CA PHE A 55 -7.59 -14.41 -7.35
C PHE A 55 -8.56 -15.59 -7.21
N LEU A 56 -8.18 -16.79 -7.67
CA LEU A 56 -9.03 -17.98 -7.57
C LEU A 56 -9.38 -18.31 -6.11
N LYS A 57 -8.40 -18.17 -5.21
CA LYS A 57 -8.57 -18.44 -3.77
C LYS A 57 -9.45 -17.40 -3.10
N MET A 58 -9.24 -16.12 -3.42
CA MET A 58 -10.04 -15.02 -2.91
C MET A 58 -11.46 -14.98 -3.47
N ALA A 59 -11.69 -15.55 -4.65
CA ALA A 59 -13.02 -15.72 -5.24
C ALA A 59 -13.78 -16.95 -4.68
N GLY A 60 -13.15 -17.73 -3.79
CA GLY A 60 -13.78 -18.87 -3.12
C GLY A 60 -13.88 -20.14 -3.96
N LEU A 61 -13.02 -20.32 -4.97
CA LEU A 61 -13.00 -21.57 -5.76
C LEU A 61 -12.23 -22.66 -5.02
N GLU A 62 -12.91 -23.56 -4.31
CA GLU A 62 -12.22 -24.63 -3.56
C GLU A 62 -11.47 -25.62 -4.46
N THR A 63 -12.02 -25.92 -5.64
CA THR A 63 -11.45 -26.89 -6.59
C THR A 63 -11.33 -26.30 -7.99
N PRO A 64 -10.28 -25.50 -8.27
CA PRO A 64 -10.07 -24.96 -9.61
C PRO A 64 -9.82 -26.08 -10.63
N GLU A 65 -10.47 -26.00 -11.80
CA GLU A 65 -10.26 -26.93 -12.92
C GLU A 65 -8.94 -26.59 -13.64
N PHE A 66 -7.80 -26.93 -13.01
CA PHE A 66 -6.47 -26.55 -13.50
C PHE A 66 -6.14 -27.12 -14.88
N ASP A 67 -6.67 -28.28 -15.24
CA ASP A 67 -6.55 -28.82 -16.60
C ASP A 67 -7.13 -27.84 -17.64
N LYS A 68 -8.32 -27.28 -17.38
CA LYS A 68 -8.95 -26.29 -18.26
C LYS A 68 -8.23 -24.94 -18.28
N ILE A 69 -7.56 -24.58 -17.18
CA ILE A 69 -6.73 -23.37 -17.09
C ILE A 69 -5.45 -23.56 -17.90
N ILE A 70 -4.72 -24.67 -17.68
CA ILE A 70 -3.44 -24.96 -18.34
C ILE A 70 -3.58 -24.96 -19.85
N VAL A 71 -4.65 -25.56 -20.40
CA VAL A 71 -4.84 -25.62 -21.86
C VAL A 71 -5.00 -24.25 -22.53
N ARG A 72 -5.31 -23.20 -21.76
CA ARG A 72 -5.42 -21.82 -22.26
C ARG A 72 -4.09 -21.07 -22.29
N THR A 73 -3.06 -21.59 -21.62
CA THR A 73 -1.74 -20.97 -21.55
C THR A 73 -0.99 -21.07 -22.88
N GLU A 74 -0.20 -20.05 -23.22
CA GLU A 74 0.63 -20.06 -24.42
C GLU A 74 1.68 -21.19 -24.38
N LYS A 75 2.20 -21.49 -23.18
CA LYS A 75 3.13 -22.61 -22.96
C LYS A 75 2.52 -23.93 -23.42
N TYR A 76 1.27 -24.24 -23.03
CA TYR A 76 0.61 -25.47 -23.49
C TYR A 76 0.30 -25.45 -24.98
N LYS A 77 -0.13 -24.31 -25.52
CA LYS A 77 -0.47 -24.17 -26.95
C LYS A 77 0.74 -24.41 -27.85
N ALA A 78 1.93 -24.01 -27.42
CA ALA A 78 3.19 -24.15 -28.16
C ALA A 78 3.77 -25.58 -28.17
N LEU A 79 3.31 -26.48 -27.30
CA LEU A 79 3.81 -27.86 -27.23
C LEU A 79 3.37 -28.73 -28.41
N MET A 80 4.17 -29.73 -28.75
CA MET A 80 3.79 -30.75 -29.73
C MET A 80 2.66 -31.63 -29.17
N PRO A 81 1.77 -32.19 -30.01
CA PRO A 81 0.62 -32.97 -29.55
C PRO A 81 0.97 -34.13 -28.59
N PHE A 82 2.12 -34.77 -28.77
CA PHE A 82 2.55 -35.88 -27.92
C PHE A 82 3.09 -35.45 -26.54
N GLU A 83 3.53 -34.19 -26.39
CA GLU A 83 4.05 -33.63 -25.14
C GLU A 83 2.93 -33.13 -24.23
N LYS A 84 1.80 -32.71 -24.82
CA LYS A 84 0.67 -32.11 -24.11
C LYS A 84 0.13 -32.95 -22.96
N GLN A 85 0.02 -34.27 -23.15
CA GLN A 85 -0.49 -35.15 -22.10
C GLN A 85 0.49 -35.29 -20.93
N ALA A 86 1.79 -35.38 -21.22
CA ALA A 86 2.83 -35.45 -20.18
C ALA A 86 2.86 -34.13 -19.39
N PHE A 87 2.79 -33.00 -20.09
CA PHE A 87 2.76 -31.69 -19.48
C PHE A 87 1.55 -31.50 -18.53
N LEU A 88 0.34 -31.91 -18.93
CA LEU A 88 -0.83 -31.85 -18.05
C LEU A 88 -0.67 -32.73 -16.80
N LYS A 89 -0.06 -33.92 -16.93
CA LYS A 89 0.18 -34.82 -15.80
C LYS A 89 1.16 -34.22 -14.77
N GLU A 90 2.07 -33.35 -15.21
CA GLU A 90 3.03 -32.66 -14.36
C GLU A 90 2.44 -31.37 -13.75
N GLU A 91 1.85 -30.52 -14.60
CA GLU A 91 1.43 -29.18 -14.19
C GLU A 91 0.16 -29.17 -13.34
N VAL A 92 -0.79 -30.08 -13.57
CA VAL A 92 -2.02 -30.12 -12.76
C VAL A 92 -1.70 -30.37 -11.28
N PRO A 93 -0.93 -31.41 -10.90
CA PRO A 93 -0.49 -31.58 -9.50
C PRO A 93 0.36 -30.42 -8.98
N ARG A 94 1.25 -29.85 -9.79
CA ARG A 94 2.09 -28.70 -9.39
C ARG A 94 1.23 -27.50 -8.99
N LEU A 95 0.29 -27.10 -9.85
CA LEU A 95 -0.61 -25.98 -9.59
C LEU A 95 -1.53 -26.26 -8.40
N TYR A 96 -2.06 -27.48 -8.29
CA TYR A 96 -2.89 -27.87 -7.15
C TYR A 96 -2.12 -27.75 -5.83
N ASN A 97 -0.90 -28.28 -5.77
CA ASN A 97 -0.06 -28.19 -4.56
C ASN A 97 0.27 -26.73 -4.21
N LYS A 98 0.62 -25.91 -5.20
CA LYS A 98 0.87 -24.48 -4.99
C LYS A 98 -0.39 -23.75 -4.49
N TYR A 99 -1.55 -24.02 -5.10
CA TYR A 99 -2.83 -23.45 -4.71
C TYR A 99 -3.23 -23.81 -3.28
N MET A 100 -3.02 -25.07 -2.88
CA MET A 100 -3.34 -25.53 -1.53
C MET A 100 -2.43 -24.89 -0.48
N ALA A 101 -1.13 -24.76 -0.78
CA ALA A 101 -0.14 -24.17 0.12
C ALA A 101 -0.27 -22.64 0.26
N LEU A 102 -0.67 -21.96 -0.81
CA LEU A 102 -0.78 -20.50 -0.87
C LEU A 102 -1.79 -19.97 0.15
N ASP A 103 -1.39 -19.06 1.02
CA ASP A 103 -2.32 -18.21 1.78
C ASP A 103 -2.22 -16.76 1.30
N PRO A 104 -3.14 -16.29 0.42
CA PRO A 104 -3.05 -14.95 -0.14
C PRO A 104 -3.08 -13.85 0.91
N LYS A 105 -3.78 -14.05 2.04
CA LYS A 105 -3.89 -13.03 3.09
C LYS A 105 -2.61 -12.92 3.90
N ARG A 106 -1.80 -13.98 3.94
CA ARG A 106 -0.55 -14.04 4.68
C ARG A 106 0.64 -13.69 3.79
N GLU A 107 0.74 -14.27 2.60
CA GLU A 107 1.88 -14.11 1.69
C GLU A 107 1.80 -12.82 0.85
N GLY A 108 0.57 -12.38 0.55
CA GLY A 108 0.27 -11.21 -0.26
C GLY A 108 0.87 -11.21 -1.66
N LEU A 109 0.91 -10.02 -2.26
CA LEU A 109 1.39 -9.75 -3.61
C LEU A 109 2.43 -8.63 -3.56
N LEU A 110 3.51 -8.78 -4.31
CA LEU A 110 4.54 -7.75 -4.46
C LEU A 110 4.46 -7.18 -5.86
N ILE A 111 4.16 -5.89 -5.99
CA ILE A 111 4.13 -5.20 -7.28
C ILE A 111 5.32 -4.25 -7.36
N ARG A 112 6.00 -4.25 -8.51
CA ARG A 112 7.05 -3.28 -8.84
C ARG A 112 6.77 -2.66 -10.17
N VAL A 113 6.67 -1.34 -10.19
CA VAL A 113 6.39 -0.56 -11.41
C VAL A 113 7.22 0.71 -11.43
N SER A 114 7.54 1.19 -12.63
CA SER A 114 8.11 2.52 -12.80
C SER A 114 7.00 3.56 -12.74
N VAL A 115 7.22 4.62 -11.97
CA VAL A 115 6.33 5.77 -11.83
C VAL A 115 7.12 7.06 -12.06
N LYS A 116 6.42 8.13 -12.43
CA LYS A 116 7.06 9.45 -12.43
C LYS A 116 6.93 10.10 -11.05
N LEU A 117 8.04 10.62 -10.54
CA LEU A 117 8.14 11.24 -9.24
C LEU A 117 8.67 12.67 -9.39
N PHE A 118 7.94 13.64 -8.86
CA PHE A 118 8.36 15.04 -8.83
C PHE A 118 8.41 15.53 -7.38
N PHE A 119 9.47 16.28 -7.06
CA PHE A 119 9.63 16.92 -5.77
C PHE A 119 9.38 18.42 -5.89
N ALA A 120 8.49 18.93 -5.05
CA ALA A 120 8.24 20.35 -4.90
C ALA A 120 8.79 20.81 -3.55
N ASN A 121 9.75 21.74 -3.60
CA ASN A 121 10.34 22.36 -2.41
C ASN A 121 9.32 23.17 -1.62
N ALA A 122 9.53 23.27 -0.31
CA ALA A 122 8.79 24.19 0.54
C ALA A 122 9.05 25.64 0.10
N ASN A 123 8.00 26.46 0.06
CA ASN A 123 8.09 27.86 -0.40
C ASN A 123 7.52 28.87 0.62
N GLY A 124 7.64 28.54 1.91
CA GLY A 124 7.16 29.36 3.03
C GLY A 124 5.65 29.31 3.26
N ALA A 125 4.84 29.18 2.20
CA ALA A 125 3.38 29.03 2.28
C ALA A 125 2.91 27.57 2.12
N ALA A 126 3.68 26.73 1.43
CA ALA A 126 3.38 25.31 1.24
C ALA A 126 4.53 24.42 1.76
N PRO A 127 4.21 23.27 2.38
CA PRO A 127 5.20 22.27 2.76
C PRO A 127 5.83 21.62 1.53
N ALA A 128 6.99 21.01 1.71
CA ALA A 128 7.61 20.19 0.68
C ALA A 128 6.73 18.97 0.39
N LYS A 129 6.71 18.52 -0.87
CA LYS A 129 5.90 17.36 -1.26
C LYS A 129 6.50 16.53 -2.39
N LEU A 130 6.15 15.25 -2.41
CA LEU A 130 6.34 14.36 -3.55
C LEU A 130 5.03 14.18 -4.29
N GLN A 131 5.11 14.22 -5.62
CA GLN A 131 3.99 13.95 -6.52
C GLN A 131 4.29 12.69 -7.32
N VAL A 132 3.47 11.67 -7.11
CA VAL A 132 3.57 10.36 -7.76
C VAL A 132 2.55 10.30 -8.89
N PHE A 133 3.02 10.13 -10.12
CA PHE A 133 2.18 9.96 -11.28
C PHE A 133 2.14 8.49 -11.69
N PHE A 134 0.99 7.88 -11.48
CA PHE A 134 0.69 6.53 -11.93
C PHE A 134 0.44 6.52 -13.45
N PRO A 135 0.72 5.40 -14.14
CA PRO A 135 0.49 5.29 -15.57
C PRO A 135 -0.99 5.42 -16.01
N ALA A 136 -1.93 5.14 -15.11
CA ALA A 136 -3.36 5.13 -15.42
C ALA A 136 -4.03 6.48 -15.09
N GLU A 137 -4.90 6.97 -15.98
CA GLU A 137 -5.76 8.12 -15.75
C GLU A 137 -7.09 7.65 -15.11
N GLY A 138 -7.25 7.84 -13.81
CA GLY A 138 -8.48 7.48 -13.08
C GLY A 138 -8.25 6.47 -11.95
N MET A 139 -8.98 5.35 -11.96
CA MET A 139 -8.78 4.29 -10.97
C MET A 139 -7.41 3.66 -11.19
N ILE A 140 -6.56 3.69 -10.17
CA ILE A 140 -5.23 3.07 -10.22
C ILE A 140 -5.38 1.57 -10.00
N TYR A 141 -4.92 0.77 -10.96
CA TYR A 141 -4.91 -0.68 -10.88
C TYR A 141 -3.69 -1.24 -11.61
N PHE A 142 -3.38 -2.51 -11.34
CA PHE A 142 -2.28 -3.24 -11.98
C PHE A 142 -2.84 -4.44 -12.75
N PRO A 143 -2.72 -4.46 -14.10
CA PRO A 143 -3.26 -5.54 -14.91
C PRO A 143 -2.35 -6.78 -14.86
N TYR A 144 -2.97 -7.95 -14.75
CA TYR A 144 -2.35 -9.27 -14.86
C TYR A 144 -3.16 -10.18 -15.78
N MET A 145 -2.52 -11.15 -16.42
CA MET A 145 -3.17 -12.07 -17.36
C MET A 145 -2.83 -13.52 -17.00
N TYR A 146 -3.70 -14.16 -16.23
CA TYR A 146 -3.50 -15.55 -15.84
C TYR A 146 -4.31 -16.50 -16.72
N ALA A 147 -3.64 -17.23 -17.61
CA ALA A 147 -4.27 -18.25 -18.47
C ALA A 147 -5.50 -17.73 -19.26
N GLY A 148 -5.41 -16.50 -19.76
CA GLY A 148 -6.49 -15.83 -20.49
C GLY A 148 -7.58 -15.21 -19.59
N ILE A 149 -7.35 -15.14 -18.27
CA ILE A 149 -8.20 -14.44 -17.32
C ILE A 149 -7.57 -13.07 -17.04
N PRO A 150 -8.16 -11.97 -17.53
CA PRO A 150 -7.69 -10.62 -17.22
C PRO A 150 -8.08 -10.26 -15.79
N ILE A 151 -7.09 -9.98 -14.94
CA ILE A 151 -7.26 -9.66 -13.53
C ILE A 151 -6.75 -8.24 -13.29
N ALA A 152 -7.56 -7.40 -12.68
CA ALA A 152 -7.17 -6.07 -12.24
C ALA A 152 -6.90 -6.09 -10.73
N VAL A 153 -5.63 -5.95 -10.34
CA VAL A 153 -5.26 -5.78 -8.93
C VAL A 153 -5.48 -4.34 -8.53
N ILE A 154 -6.40 -4.11 -7.59
CA ILE A 154 -6.85 -2.78 -7.17
C ILE A 154 -6.41 -2.57 -5.72
N PRO A 155 -5.34 -1.80 -5.47
CA PRO A 155 -4.96 -1.43 -4.11
C PRO A 155 -5.88 -0.34 -3.57
N ASN A 156 -6.53 -0.63 -2.45
CA ASN A 156 -7.43 0.27 -1.77
C ASN A 156 -6.67 1.51 -1.24
N GLY A 157 -7.17 2.71 -1.55
CA GLY A 157 -6.61 3.97 -1.02
C GLY A 157 -5.29 4.41 -1.64
N ILE A 158 -4.84 3.80 -2.76
CA ILE A 158 -3.57 4.16 -3.41
C ILE A 158 -3.54 5.61 -3.91
N GLU A 159 -4.69 6.19 -4.21
CA GLU A 159 -4.87 7.60 -4.57
C GLU A 159 -4.40 8.57 -3.47
N ASN A 160 -4.37 8.15 -2.20
CA ASN A 160 -3.84 8.96 -1.10
C ASN A 160 -2.33 9.16 -1.18
N PHE A 161 -1.64 8.42 -2.06
CA PHE A 161 -0.20 8.49 -2.26
C PHE A 161 0.19 9.19 -3.57
N THR A 162 -0.75 9.80 -4.28
CA THR A 162 -0.42 10.65 -5.45
C THR A 162 0.26 11.94 -5.03
N GLU A 163 -0.05 12.44 -3.83
CA GLU A 163 0.59 13.62 -3.23
C GLU A 163 0.97 13.32 -1.78
N ILE A 164 2.27 13.28 -1.51
CA ILE A 164 2.84 12.97 -0.19
C ILE A 164 3.45 14.25 0.36
N ILE A 165 2.88 14.76 1.45
CA ILE A 165 3.45 15.90 2.18
C ILE A 165 4.61 15.40 3.03
N LEU A 166 5.75 16.08 2.93
CA LEU A 166 6.97 15.71 3.64
C LEU A 166 7.24 16.66 4.81
N THR A 167 7.78 16.09 5.87
CA THR A 167 8.49 16.82 6.92
C THR A 167 9.81 17.39 6.39
N GLU A 168 10.44 18.31 7.14
CA GLU A 168 11.73 18.89 6.75
C GLU A 168 12.84 17.84 6.63
N GLU A 169 12.82 16.84 7.51
CA GLU A 169 13.78 15.72 7.49
C GLU A 169 13.55 14.82 6.26
N GLU A 170 12.31 14.40 6.02
CA GLU A 170 11.97 13.59 4.84
C GLU A 170 12.27 14.35 3.54
N ALA A 171 12.04 15.66 3.49
CA ALA A 171 12.36 16.49 2.33
C ALA A 171 13.88 16.53 2.06
N THR A 172 14.69 16.59 3.11
CA THR A 172 16.15 16.56 2.99
C THR A 172 16.62 15.20 2.45
N ILE A 173 16.07 14.10 2.99
CA ILE A 173 16.36 12.75 2.52
C ILE A 173 15.95 12.60 1.05
N ALA A 174 14.69 12.89 0.72
CA ALA A 174 14.16 12.77 -0.62
C ALA A 174 15.00 13.59 -1.63
N MET A 175 15.35 14.84 -1.31
CA MET A 175 16.18 15.69 -2.17
C MET A 175 17.60 15.12 -2.37
N SER A 176 18.16 14.44 -1.37
CA SER A 176 19.49 13.82 -1.46
C SER A 176 19.51 12.48 -2.22
N THR A 177 18.37 11.79 -2.27
CA THR A 177 18.26 10.43 -2.83
C THR A 177 17.62 10.41 -4.21
N MET A 178 16.81 11.41 -4.56
CA MET A 178 16.17 11.48 -5.87
C MET A 178 17.20 11.62 -7.01
N ASP A 179 16.92 10.90 -8.09
CA ASP A 179 17.66 11.06 -9.33
C ASP A 179 17.32 12.40 -9.99
N GLN A 180 18.18 12.83 -10.92
CA GLN A 180 17.87 13.98 -11.78
C GLN A 180 16.75 13.68 -12.77
N THR A 181 16.49 12.40 -13.05
CA THR A 181 15.36 11.95 -13.86
C THR A 181 14.12 11.84 -12.99
N PRO A 182 12.93 12.14 -13.54
CA PRO A 182 11.68 12.04 -12.79
C PRO A 182 11.21 10.59 -12.64
N GLU A 183 12.06 9.58 -12.79
CA GLU A 183 11.66 8.17 -12.75
C GLU A 183 12.01 7.56 -11.39
N ALA A 184 11.06 6.82 -10.81
CA ALA A 184 11.26 6.08 -9.57
C ALA A 184 10.62 4.69 -9.70
N THR A 185 11.17 3.72 -8.96
CA THR A 185 10.55 2.41 -8.78
C THR A 185 9.60 2.46 -7.60
N LEU A 186 8.31 2.27 -7.86
CA LEU A 186 7.31 2.03 -6.83
C LEU A 186 7.32 0.54 -6.47
N VAL A 187 7.41 0.25 -5.18
CA VAL A 187 7.28 -1.09 -4.60
C VAL A 187 6.03 -1.12 -3.73
N LEU A 188 5.09 -2.02 -4.04
CA LEU A 188 3.87 -2.21 -3.28
C LEU A 188 3.81 -3.62 -2.72
N ASP A 189 3.62 -3.71 -1.40
CA ASP A 189 3.22 -4.95 -0.74
C ASP A 189 1.73 -4.90 -0.47
N LEU A 190 1.00 -5.81 -1.11
CA LEU A 190 -0.45 -5.82 -1.17
C LEU A 190 -1.01 -7.08 -0.53
N LYS A 191 -2.04 -6.92 0.28
CA LYS A 191 -2.76 -8.02 0.92
C LYS A 191 -4.14 -8.19 0.26
N PRO A 192 -4.35 -9.24 -0.54
CA PRO A 192 -5.66 -9.55 -1.11
C PRO A 192 -6.76 -9.67 -0.03
N ILE A 193 -7.87 -8.97 -0.25
CA ILE A 193 -9.02 -8.94 0.67
C ILE A 193 -10.22 -9.68 0.06
N SER A 194 -10.49 -9.46 -1.23
CA SER A 194 -11.62 -10.05 -1.92
C SER A 194 -11.40 -10.08 -3.43
N ALA A 195 -12.09 -10.99 -4.11
CA ALA A 195 -12.14 -11.07 -5.56
C ALA A 195 -13.57 -11.39 -6.01
N ASP A 196 -13.99 -10.88 -7.17
CA ASP A 196 -15.28 -11.21 -7.77
C ASP A 196 -15.08 -11.86 -9.15
N ALA A 197 -15.20 -13.18 -9.20
CA ALA A 197 -15.13 -13.96 -10.44
C ALA A 197 -16.42 -13.95 -11.28
N LYS A 198 -17.49 -13.29 -10.81
CA LYS A 198 -18.79 -13.24 -11.48
C LYS A 198 -19.06 -11.88 -12.12
N LYS A 199 -18.48 -10.80 -11.58
CA LYS A 199 -18.72 -9.43 -12.05
C LYS A 199 -17.39 -8.78 -12.49
N PRO A 200 -16.99 -8.94 -13.76
CA PRO A 200 -15.88 -8.17 -14.28
C PRO A 200 -16.24 -6.67 -14.33
N MET A 201 -15.24 -5.83 -14.16
CA MET A 201 -15.30 -4.38 -14.34
C MET A 201 -14.78 -4.01 -15.73
N ILE A 202 -15.21 -2.85 -16.24
CA ILE A 202 -14.62 -2.26 -17.45
C ILE A 202 -13.56 -1.26 -17.00
N LEU A 203 -12.30 -1.56 -17.30
CA LEU A 203 -11.14 -0.73 -17.00
C LEU A 203 -10.36 -0.55 -18.30
N ASP A 204 -10.13 0.71 -18.68
CA ASP A 204 -9.49 1.09 -19.96
C ASP A 204 -10.12 0.44 -21.20
N GLY A 205 -11.45 0.25 -21.16
CA GLY A 205 -12.21 -0.38 -22.25
C GLY A 205 -12.18 -1.91 -22.26
N GLU A 206 -11.41 -2.55 -21.36
CA GLU A 206 -11.29 -3.99 -21.26
C GLU A 206 -12.09 -4.56 -20.07
N LYS A 207 -12.64 -5.76 -20.25
CA LYS A 207 -13.29 -6.51 -19.16
C LYS A 207 -12.21 -7.16 -18.30
N GLN A 208 -12.10 -6.75 -17.05
CA GLN A 208 -11.11 -7.29 -16.10
C GLN A 208 -11.80 -7.71 -14.79
N PHE A 209 -11.38 -8.82 -14.22
CA PHE A 209 -11.91 -9.30 -12.94
C PHE A 209 -11.17 -8.60 -11.77
N PRO A 210 -11.89 -7.93 -10.86
CA PRO A 210 -11.26 -7.18 -9.79
C PRO A 210 -10.70 -8.12 -8.69
N LEU A 211 -9.47 -7.85 -8.28
CA LEU A 211 -8.83 -8.36 -7.07
C LEU A 211 -8.53 -7.17 -6.16
N LEU A 212 -9.35 -6.97 -5.12
CA LEU A 212 -9.19 -5.87 -4.18
C LEU A 212 -8.15 -6.23 -3.12
N CYS A 213 -7.21 -5.32 -2.88
CA CYS A 213 -6.11 -5.49 -1.94
C CYS A 213 -6.01 -4.32 -0.95
N GLU A 214 -5.56 -4.58 0.28
CA GLU A 214 -5.06 -3.55 1.19
C GLU A 214 -3.58 -3.29 0.89
N ILE A 215 -3.13 -2.05 1.12
CA ILE A 215 -1.71 -1.70 1.06
C ILE A 215 -1.09 -2.02 2.43
N GLY A 216 -0.17 -2.99 2.47
CA GLY A 216 0.68 -3.27 3.62
C GLY A 216 1.94 -2.40 3.64
N TYR A 217 2.48 -2.12 2.46
CA TYR A 217 3.63 -1.24 2.26
C TYR A 217 3.61 -0.58 0.89
N ILE A 218 4.13 0.65 0.85
CA ILE A 218 4.41 1.41 -0.36
C ILE A 218 5.78 2.08 -0.20
N GLY A 219 6.67 1.85 -1.16
CA GLY A 219 8.01 2.43 -1.18
C GLY A 219 8.33 3.05 -2.53
N LEU A 220 9.03 4.17 -2.52
CA LEU A 220 9.56 4.86 -3.69
C LEU A 220 11.08 4.77 -3.66
N HIS A 221 11.66 4.31 -4.76
CA HIS A 221 13.11 4.08 -4.86
C HIS A 221 13.67 4.72 -6.12
N ASN A 222 14.90 5.22 -6.05
CA ASN A 222 15.60 5.76 -7.22
C ASN A 222 16.12 4.61 -8.12
N SER A 223 16.77 4.95 -9.23
CA SER A 223 17.38 3.97 -10.15
C SER A 223 18.53 3.17 -9.51
N GLY A 224 19.19 3.75 -8.51
CA GLY A 224 20.22 3.12 -7.67
C GLY A 224 19.65 2.20 -6.57
N THR A 225 18.33 2.03 -6.51
CA THR A 225 17.59 1.26 -5.47
C THR A 225 17.60 1.88 -4.08
N ASP A 226 18.11 3.09 -3.91
CA ASP A 226 18.03 3.81 -2.64
C ASP A 226 16.58 4.28 -2.42
N GLN A 227 16.12 4.19 -1.17
CA GLN A 227 14.77 4.57 -0.79
C GLN A 227 14.64 6.09 -0.68
N ILE A 228 13.73 6.64 -1.49
CA ILE A 228 13.38 8.07 -1.47
C ILE A 228 12.36 8.34 -0.36
N TRP A 229 11.35 7.47 -0.24
CA TRP A 229 10.29 7.56 0.74
C TRP A 229 9.59 6.21 0.88
N ALA A 230 9.00 5.93 2.05
CA ALA A 230 8.18 4.74 2.23
C ALA A 230 7.12 4.93 3.33
N TRP A 231 6.06 4.12 3.25
CA TRP A 231 5.03 3.98 4.25
C TRP A 231 4.65 2.50 4.41
N GLY A 232 4.30 2.09 5.62
CA GLY A 232 3.75 0.77 5.90
C GLY A 232 2.94 0.73 7.18
N THR A 233 2.21 -0.36 7.38
CA THR A 233 1.43 -0.58 8.61
C THR A 233 1.52 -2.02 9.07
N GLN A 234 1.88 -2.24 10.34
CA GLN A 234 2.08 -3.57 10.92
C GLN A 234 0.87 -4.50 10.75
N GLY A 235 -0.36 -3.96 10.80
CA GLY A 235 -1.58 -4.76 10.70
C GLY A 235 -1.90 -5.32 9.31
N ASN A 236 -1.38 -4.70 8.25
CA ASN A 236 -1.60 -5.13 6.86
C ASN A 236 -0.35 -5.75 6.23
N MET A 237 0.69 -5.96 7.02
CA MET A 237 1.89 -6.65 6.56
C MET A 237 1.62 -8.10 6.20
N THR A 238 2.39 -8.58 5.23
CA THR A 238 2.43 -9.98 4.80
C THR A 238 3.55 -10.69 5.56
N GLU A 239 3.27 -11.88 6.10
CA GLU A 239 4.24 -12.63 6.92
C GLU A 239 5.38 -13.15 6.03
N GLY A 240 6.59 -13.19 6.61
CA GLY A 240 7.81 -13.61 5.89
C GLY A 240 8.52 -12.47 5.13
N ARG A 241 7.98 -11.25 5.20
CA ARG A 241 8.64 -10.02 4.74
C ARG A 241 8.88 -9.12 5.96
N LYS A 242 10.14 -8.70 6.18
CA LYS A 242 10.59 -7.97 7.41
C LYS A 242 9.86 -6.64 7.61
N ASP A 243 9.79 -6.15 8.84
CA ASP A 243 9.03 -4.98 9.33
C ASP A 243 9.42 -3.64 8.70
N PRO A 244 8.49 -2.85 8.11
CA PRO A 244 8.84 -1.49 7.71
C PRO A 244 9.16 -0.71 8.99
N LEU A 245 10.36 -0.16 9.04
CA LEU A 245 10.86 0.60 10.20
C LEU A 245 10.22 2.00 10.34
N ILE A 246 9.01 2.21 9.80
CA ILE A 246 8.28 3.47 9.93
C ILE A 246 6.80 3.23 10.25
N GLU A 247 6.38 3.64 11.44
CA GLU A 247 4.98 3.86 11.78
C GLU A 247 4.66 5.35 11.50
N ILE A 248 4.15 5.66 10.31
CA ILE A 248 3.65 7.01 10.00
C ILE A 248 2.15 7.04 10.32
N LEU A 249 1.76 8.01 11.14
CA LEU A 249 0.38 8.30 11.55
C LEU A 249 -0.57 8.24 10.35
N LYS A 250 -1.69 7.52 10.52
CA LYS A 250 -2.76 7.44 9.51
C LYS A 250 -3.07 8.84 8.95
N PRO A 251 -3.19 9.02 7.62
CA PRO A 251 -3.87 10.22 7.11
C PRO A 251 -5.24 10.27 7.80
N GLN A 252 -5.51 11.36 8.51
CA GLN A 252 -6.83 11.55 9.10
C GLN A 252 -7.81 11.50 7.95
N THR A 253 -8.67 10.48 7.93
CA THR A 253 -9.83 10.47 7.05
C THR A 253 -10.60 11.74 7.36
N MET A 254 -10.55 12.73 6.46
CA MET A 254 -11.48 13.84 6.51
C MET A 254 -12.86 13.21 6.41
N GLY A 255 -13.61 13.30 7.52
CA GLY A 255 -14.94 12.74 7.62
C GLY A 255 -15.75 13.20 6.41
N SER A 256 -16.33 12.22 5.71
CA SER A 256 -17.38 12.45 4.72
C SER A 256 -18.41 13.41 5.30
N PHE A 257 -18.57 14.57 4.65
CA PHE A 257 -19.73 15.45 4.84
C PHE A 257 -21.01 14.76 4.34
#